data_AF-A0A820L5E0-F1
#
_entry.id   AF-A0A820L5E0-F1
#
_cell.length_a   1.000
_cell.length_b   1.000
_cell.length_c   1.000
_cell.angle_alpha   90.00
_cell.angle_beta   90.00
_cell.angle_gamma   90.00
#
_symmetry.space_group_name_H-M   'P 1'
#
loop_
_entity.id
_entity.type
_entity.pdbx_description
1 polymer ?
#
loop_
_entity_poly.entity_id
_entity_poly.type
_entity_poly.pdbx_seq_one_letter_code
_entity_poly.pdbx_strand_id
1 'polypeptide(L)'
;MVLEQCLTSDTVKWIRVTCSDTKIYLSTQGLGSSIFEYTLMPSIVLLKEWKSPVTCTHNEWIEDLKFHNDFLGLVISRCANNAACFELRSSTTLNCLWSIQLDDVCSMYATRCCPMLNHQWIVVAFRNPRIFHISSDGKLISTDKKCRSPSNICLIGNNLLAIWDQKCIHLQNLCCIISSSIVTATYVVL
;
A
#
# COMPACT_ATOMS: atom_id res chain seq x y z
N MET A 1 5.08 -28.68 -0.18
CA MET A 1 5.14 -27.25 0.22
C MET A 1 5.42 -27.23 1.71
N VAL A 2 6.59 -26.76 2.12
CA VAL A 2 6.93 -26.59 3.54
C VAL A 2 6.72 -25.11 3.86
N LEU A 3 5.97 -24.82 4.91
CA LEU A 3 5.85 -23.46 5.42
C LEU A 3 7.11 -23.14 6.23
N GLU A 4 7.95 -22.28 5.70
CA GLU A 4 9.10 -21.75 6.44
C GLU A 4 8.64 -20.64 7.39
N GLN A 5 9.23 -20.60 8.58
CA GLN A 5 8.91 -19.60 9.60
C GLN A 5 10.00 -18.54 9.63
N CYS A 6 9.59 -17.27 9.53
CA CYS A 6 10.44 -16.13 9.84
C CYS A 6 10.33 -15.82 11.33
N LEU A 7 11.40 -16.03 12.10
CA LEU A 7 11.42 -15.66 13.51
C LEU A 7 11.45 -14.13 13.64
N THR A 8 10.35 -13.56 14.11
CA THR A 8 10.22 -12.14 14.45
C THR A 8 10.07 -11.97 15.95
N SER A 9 10.32 -10.78 16.50
CA SER A 9 10.10 -10.52 17.92
C SER A 9 8.60 -10.56 18.27
N ASP A 10 8.21 -11.37 19.27
CA ASP A 10 6.83 -11.47 19.76
C ASP A 10 6.35 -10.18 20.45
N THR A 11 7.28 -9.31 20.85
CA THR A 11 6.95 -8.01 21.45
C THR A 11 6.57 -6.95 20.42
N VAL A 12 6.80 -7.21 19.13
CA VAL A 12 6.53 -6.27 18.06
C VAL A 12 5.21 -6.63 17.39
N LYS A 13 4.30 -5.67 17.32
CA LYS A 13 3.07 -5.80 16.55
C LYS A 13 3.35 -5.43 15.10
N TRP A 14 3.19 -6.38 14.19
CA TRP A 14 3.36 -6.19 12.75
C TRP A 14 2.05 -5.80 12.09
N ILE A 15 2.09 -4.94 11.07
CA ILE A 15 0.89 -4.52 10.34
C ILE A 15 0.91 -4.89 8.85
N ARG A 16 2.05 -4.73 8.18
CA ARG A 16 2.16 -5.04 6.74
C ARG A 16 3.47 -5.71 6.40
N VAL A 17 3.40 -6.51 5.35
CA VAL A 17 4.53 -7.19 4.73
C VAL A 17 4.50 -6.96 3.22
N THR A 18 5.67 -6.79 2.64
CA THR A 18 5.90 -6.86 1.20
C THR A 18 7.28 -7.46 0.95
N CYS A 19 7.57 -7.86 -0.28
CA CYS A 19 8.85 -8.49 -0.61
C CYS A 19 9.32 -8.10 -2.01
N SER A 20 10.63 -8.15 -2.19
CA SER A 20 11.27 -8.34 -3.49
C SER A 20 11.60 -9.82 -3.67
N ASP A 21 12.31 -10.16 -4.74
CA ASP A 21 12.79 -11.53 -4.98
C ASP A 21 13.79 -12.01 -3.91
N THR A 22 14.43 -11.09 -3.20
CA THR A 22 15.54 -11.41 -2.28
C THR A 22 15.35 -10.89 -0.86
N LYS A 23 14.33 -10.05 -0.63
CA LYS A 23 14.15 -9.32 0.64
C LYS A 23 12.70 -9.28 1.08
N ILE A 24 12.48 -9.29 2.39
CA ILE A 24 11.18 -9.04 3.02
C ILE A 24 11.24 -7.68 3.72
N TYR A 25 10.18 -6.90 3.59
CA TYR A 25 9.98 -5.66 4.32
C TYR A 25 8.75 -5.79 5.21
N LEU A 26 8.92 -5.57 6.52
CA LEU A 26 7.85 -5.58 7.52
C LEU A 26 7.69 -4.19 8.12
N SER A 27 6.45 -3.74 8.33
CA SER A 27 6.17 -2.51 9.08
C SER A 27 5.49 -2.81 10.42
N THR A 28 5.80 -1.99 11.42
CA THR A 28 5.19 -2.10 12.75
C THR A 28 3.86 -1.37 12.82
N GLN A 29 2.97 -1.85 13.69
CA GLN A 29 1.69 -1.22 13.96
C GLN A 29 1.87 -0.05 14.95
N GLY A 30 1.16 1.05 14.69
CA GLY A 30 1.03 2.17 15.63
C GLY A 30 1.87 3.39 15.24
N LEU A 31 1.77 4.43 16.07
CA LEU A 31 2.43 5.71 15.86
C LEU A 31 3.96 5.57 15.84
N GLY A 32 4.62 6.33 14.95
CA GLY A 32 6.06 6.24 14.73
C GLY A 32 6.48 4.89 14.13
N SER A 33 5.66 4.30 13.26
CA SER A 33 5.89 2.97 12.68
C SER A 33 7.31 2.81 12.13
N SER A 34 7.93 1.67 12.40
CA SER A 34 9.24 1.28 11.87
C SER A 34 9.08 0.38 10.64
N ILE A 35 10.14 0.28 9.82
CA ILE A 35 10.26 -0.70 8.73
C ILE A 35 11.50 -1.56 9.01
N PHE A 36 11.34 -2.87 8.89
CA PHE A 36 12.39 -3.86 9.03
C PHE A 36 12.63 -4.54 7.68
N GLU A 37 13.89 -4.65 7.28
CA GLU A 37 14.34 -5.36 6.08
C GLU A 37 15.02 -6.66 6.47
N TYR A 38 14.57 -7.77 5.90
CA TYR A 38 15.16 -9.10 6.07
C TYR A 38 15.62 -9.65 4.73
N THR A 39 16.65 -10.50 4.72
CA THR A 39 16.91 -11.38 3.57
C THR A 39 15.83 -12.45 3.44
N LEU A 40 15.61 -12.96 2.23
CA LEU A 40 14.75 -14.11 2.00
C LEU A 40 15.54 -15.43 1.95
N MET A 41 16.65 -15.45 1.21
CA MET A 41 17.46 -16.65 0.95
C MET A 41 18.96 -16.34 1.11
N PRO A 42 19.79 -17.33 1.51
CA PRO A 42 19.44 -18.70 1.90
C PRO A 42 18.89 -18.82 3.33
N SER A 43 18.88 -17.74 4.09
CA SER A 43 18.30 -17.66 5.43
C SER A 43 17.62 -16.31 5.61
N ILE A 44 16.60 -16.29 6.47
CA ILE A 44 15.88 -15.06 6.81
C ILE A 44 16.58 -14.40 7.98
N VAL A 45 17.36 -13.34 7.70
CA VAL A 45 18.07 -12.57 8.72
C VAL A 45 17.72 -11.09 8.61
N LEU A 46 17.63 -10.42 9.76
CA LEU A 46 17.41 -8.98 9.81
C LEU A 46 18.64 -8.27 9.25
N LEU A 47 18.45 -7.51 8.18
CA LEU A 47 19.49 -6.66 7.59
C LEU A 47 19.48 -5.27 8.20
N LYS A 48 18.29 -4.67 8.33
CA LYS A 48 18.16 -3.26 8.69
C LYS A 48 16.84 -2.96 9.36
N GLU A 49 16.87 -1.98 10.24
CA GLU A 49 15.69 -1.37 10.83
C GLU A 49 15.74 0.14 10.59
N TRP A 50 14.67 0.68 10.01
CA TRP A 50 14.42 2.12 9.97
C TRP A 50 13.34 2.47 10.97
N LYS A 51 13.61 3.46 11.81
CA LYS A 51 12.71 3.98 12.84
C LYS A 51 12.25 5.39 12.50
N SER A 52 11.18 5.86 13.14
CA SER A 52 10.83 7.28 13.17
C SER A 52 12.04 8.13 13.63
N PRO A 53 12.33 9.30 13.01
CA PRO A 53 11.53 9.99 11.98
C PRO A 53 11.87 9.58 10.55
N VAL A 54 12.73 8.58 10.34
CA VAL A 54 13.18 8.18 9.00
C VAL A 54 12.02 7.55 8.21
N THR A 55 11.19 6.73 8.84
CA THR A 55 10.02 6.07 8.23
C THR A 55 8.83 7.01 8.11
N CYS A 56 8.32 7.47 9.25
CA CYS A 56 7.29 8.49 9.39
C CYS A 56 7.56 9.27 10.68
N THR A 57 6.88 10.39 10.90
CA THR A 57 6.99 11.11 12.17
C THR A 57 6.36 10.31 13.32
N HIS A 58 6.66 10.73 14.54
CA HIS A 58 6.16 10.11 15.77
C HIS A 58 4.62 10.18 15.93
N ASN A 59 3.93 11.08 15.21
CA ASN A 59 2.47 11.22 15.23
C ASN A 59 1.79 10.66 13.96
N GLU A 60 2.57 9.97 13.14
CA GLU A 60 2.13 9.29 11.94
C GLU A 60 2.25 7.77 12.09
N TRP A 61 1.53 7.02 11.26
CA TRP A 61 1.75 5.58 11.11
C TRP A 61 1.68 5.15 9.66
N ILE A 62 2.24 3.98 9.37
CA ILE A 62 2.18 3.33 8.05
C ILE A 62 0.92 2.45 7.98
N GLU A 63 0.01 2.75 7.05
CA GLU A 63 -1.22 1.98 6.84
C GLU A 63 -1.06 0.83 5.85
N ASP A 64 -0.26 1.06 4.81
CA ASP A 64 0.08 0.10 3.79
C ASP A 64 1.52 0.26 3.29
N LEU A 65 2.09 -0.85 2.85
CA LEU A 65 3.46 -0.97 2.40
C LEU A 65 3.52 -1.95 1.22
N LYS A 66 4.05 -1.50 0.08
CA LYS A 66 4.22 -2.32 -1.12
C LYS A 66 5.56 -2.07 -1.78
N PHE A 67 6.24 -3.15 -2.16
CA PHE A 67 7.45 -3.13 -2.96
C PHE A 67 7.11 -3.22 -4.45
N HIS A 68 7.81 -2.41 -5.26
CA HIS A 68 7.74 -2.49 -6.71
C HIS A 68 8.99 -1.85 -7.34
N ASN A 69 9.70 -2.60 -8.19
CA ASN A 69 10.85 -2.13 -8.97
C ASN A 69 11.85 -1.29 -8.15
N ASP A 70 12.35 -1.84 -7.04
CA ASP A 70 13.30 -1.18 -6.11
C ASP A 70 12.76 0.02 -5.33
N PHE A 71 11.45 0.27 -5.39
CA PHE A 71 10.77 1.28 -4.61
C PHE A 71 9.82 0.68 -3.58
N LEU A 72 9.62 1.40 -2.49
CA LEU A 72 8.58 1.14 -1.51
C LEU A 72 7.52 2.25 -1.63
N GLY A 73 6.29 1.85 -1.95
CA GLY A 73 5.10 2.68 -1.84
C GLY A 73 4.54 2.58 -0.42
N LEU A 74 4.42 3.72 0.25
CA LEU A 74 3.93 3.82 1.63
C LEU A 74 2.66 4.66 1.64
N VAL A 75 1.64 4.16 2.33
CA VAL A 75 0.51 5.01 2.75
C VAL A 75 0.77 5.43 4.19
N ILE A 76 0.92 6.73 4.43
CA ILE A 76 1.21 7.29 5.75
C ILE A 76 0.02 8.14 6.20
N SER A 77 -0.40 7.92 7.44
CA SER A 77 -1.56 8.56 8.05
C SER A 77 -1.16 9.46 9.20
N ARG A 78 -1.73 10.67 9.26
CA ARG A 78 -1.53 11.66 10.32
C ARG A 78 -2.74 11.75 11.24
N CYS A 79 -2.58 11.37 12.50
CA CYS A 79 -3.65 11.45 13.49
C CYS A 79 -4.15 12.89 13.72
N ALA A 80 -3.25 13.88 13.69
CA ALA A 80 -3.56 15.23 14.13
C ALA A 80 -4.60 15.95 13.26
N ASN A 81 -4.64 15.66 11.96
CA ASN A 81 -5.51 16.36 11.01
C ASN A 81 -6.33 15.41 10.12
N ASN A 82 -6.44 14.13 10.48
CA ASN A 82 -7.17 13.13 9.71
C ASN A 82 -6.76 13.11 8.23
N ALA A 83 -5.47 13.22 7.94
CA ALA A 83 -4.97 13.33 6.58
C ALA A 83 -4.01 12.17 6.27
N ALA A 84 -4.04 11.68 5.03
CA ALA A 84 -3.12 10.66 4.56
C ALA A 84 -2.27 11.20 3.41
N CYS A 85 -1.06 10.69 3.26
CA CYS A 85 -0.24 10.87 2.07
C CYS A 85 0.18 9.52 1.53
N PHE A 86 0.46 9.49 0.23
CA PHE A 86 1.17 8.40 -0.41
C PHE A 86 2.59 8.87 -0.72
N GLU A 87 3.58 8.05 -0.35
CA GLU A 87 4.98 8.34 -0.59
C GLU A 87 5.62 7.21 -1.38
N LEU A 88 6.42 7.59 -2.37
CA LEU A 88 7.33 6.67 -3.03
C LEU A 88 8.74 6.88 -2.49
N ARG A 89 9.33 5.80 -1.98
CA ARG A 89 10.65 5.82 -1.36
C ARG A 89 11.58 4.81 -2.00
N SER A 90 12.88 5.10 -2.00
CA SER A 90 13.89 4.10 -2.38
C SER A 90 13.85 2.92 -1.39
N SER A 91 13.80 1.69 -1.87
CA SER A 91 13.82 0.50 -1.00
C SER A 91 15.15 0.30 -0.27
N THR A 92 16.24 0.92 -0.75
CA THR A 92 17.60 0.75 -0.21
C THR A 92 17.94 1.81 0.83
N THR A 93 17.59 3.07 0.58
CA THR A 93 17.91 4.19 1.48
C THR A 93 16.74 4.64 2.33
N LEU A 94 15.51 4.33 1.89
CA LEU A 94 14.25 4.88 2.41
C LEU A 94 14.08 6.39 2.21
N ASN A 95 14.91 7.01 1.37
CA ASN A 95 14.75 8.40 0.97
C ASN A 95 13.44 8.58 0.21
N CYS A 96 12.68 9.63 0.57
CA CYS A 96 11.47 10.02 -0.14
C CYS A 96 11.83 10.62 -1.51
N LEU A 97 11.29 10.04 -2.57
CA LEU A 97 11.47 10.51 -3.94
C LEU A 97 10.40 11.54 -4.28
N TRP A 98 9.16 11.25 -3.90
CA TRP A 98 8.04 12.17 -3.98
C TRP A 98 6.95 11.74 -3.00
N SER A 99 6.08 12.69 -2.67
CA SER A 99 4.95 12.52 -1.77
C SER A 99 3.76 13.26 -2.33
N ILE A 100 2.57 12.67 -2.23
CA ILE A 100 1.31 13.31 -2.59
C ILE A 100 0.32 13.22 -1.45
N GLN A 101 -0.31 14.35 -1.14
CA GLN A 101 -1.38 14.44 -0.16
C GLN A 101 -2.66 13.82 -0.75
N LEU A 102 -3.32 12.95 0.01
CA LEU A 102 -4.59 12.35 -0.36
C LEU A 102 -5.71 13.13 0.34
N ASP A 103 -6.33 14.04 -0.41
CA ASP A 103 -7.38 14.91 0.12
C ASP A 103 -8.59 14.08 0.58
N ASP A 104 -9.25 14.55 1.65
CA ASP A 104 -10.50 13.98 2.15
C ASP A 104 -10.40 12.50 2.61
N VAL A 105 -9.19 11.99 2.83
CA VAL A 105 -8.93 10.64 3.34
C VAL A 105 -8.76 10.67 4.85
N CYS A 106 -9.81 10.26 5.58
CA CYS A 106 -9.73 10.08 7.02
C CYS A 106 -8.77 8.93 7.38
N SER A 107 -7.61 9.31 7.89
CA SER A 107 -6.37 8.55 8.13
C SER A 107 -6.40 7.58 9.31
N MET A 108 -7.59 7.16 9.77
CA MET A 108 -7.71 6.23 10.90
C MET A 108 -7.92 4.77 10.45
N TYR A 109 -8.01 4.50 9.15
CA TYR A 109 -8.48 3.22 8.61
C TYR A 109 -7.85 2.85 7.28
N ALA A 110 -7.31 1.62 7.24
CA ALA A 110 -7.15 0.70 6.12
C ALA A 110 -7.08 1.25 4.68
N THR A 111 -6.40 2.37 4.45
CA THR A 111 -6.07 2.81 3.09
C THR A 111 -5.04 1.85 2.53
N ARG A 112 -5.21 1.45 1.28
CA ARG A 112 -4.39 0.44 0.62
C ARG A 112 -3.77 0.99 -0.64
N CYS A 113 -2.56 0.56 -0.98
CA CYS A 113 -1.92 0.88 -2.24
C CYS A 113 -1.57 -0.38 -3.03
N CYS A 114 -1.46 -0.22 -4.34
CA CYS A 114 -1.01 -1.27 -5.24
C CYS A 114 -0.25 -0.65 -6.40
N PRO A 115 0.91 -1.22 -6.78
CA PRO A 115 1.62 -0.78 -7.97
C PRO A 115 0.84 -1.14 -9.23
N MET A 116 1.01 -0.32 -10.26
CA MET A 116 0.53 -0.54 -11.61
C MET A 116 1.71 -0.60 -12.59
N LEU A 117 1.41 -0.94 -13.84
CA LEU A 117 2.36 -0.76 -14.94
C LEU A 117 2.90 0.67 -15.01
N ASN A 118 4.07 0.81 -15.63
CA ASN A 118 4.75 2.09 -15.86
C ASN A 118 5.03 2.87 -14.56
N HIS A 119 5.27 2.17 -13.45
CA HIS A 119 5.58 2.75 -12.13
C HIS A 119 4.48 3.66 -11.57
N GLN A 120 3.24 3.47 -12.03
CA GLN A 120 2.08 4.17 -11.49
C GLN A 120 1.54 3.46 -10.26
N TRP A 121 0.65 4.12 -9.53
CA TRP A 121 0.11 3.60 -8.28
C TRP A 121 -1.39 3.83 -8.18
N ILE A 122 -2.10 2.85 -7.65
CA ILE A 122 -3.46 3.03 -7.14
C ILE A 122 -3.41 3.11 -5.63
N VAL A 123 -4.13 4.06 -5.07
CA VAL A 123 -4.43 4.11 -3.64
C VAL A 123 -5.94 4.09 -3.44
N VAL A 124 -6.44 3.23 -2.56
CA VAL A 124 -7.86 3.11 -2.26
C VAL A 124 -8.10 3.42 -0.79
N ALA A 125 -8.89 4.45 -0.53
CA ALA A 125 -9.25 4.88 0.82
C ALA A 125 -10.38 4.04 1.43
N PHE A 126 -10.34 3.83 2.75
CA PHE A 126 -11.36 3.03 3.45
C PHE A 126 -12.64 3.79 3.80
N ARG A 127 -12.54 4.88 4.58
CA ARG A 127 -13.72 5.54 5.15
C ARG A 127 -14.52 6.36 4.15
N ASN A 128 -13.85 6.96 3.18
CA ASN A 128 -14.44 7.72 2.09
C ASN A 128 -13.96 7.05 0.82
N PRO A 129 -14.59 5.92 0.41
CA PRO A 129 -14.08 5.07 -0.65
C PRO A 129 -13.83 5.86 -1.92
N ARG A 130 -12.55 6.05 -2.20
CA ARG A 130 -12.06 6.74 -3.39
C ARG A 130 -10.84 5.99 -3.89
N ILE A 131 -10.72 5.93 -5.21
CA ILE A 131 -9.57 5.37 -5.91
C ILE A 131 -8.78 6.57 -6.42
N PHE A 132 -7.55 6.70 -5.96
CA PHE A 132 -6.58 7.68 -6.45
C PHE A 132 -5.65 6.98 -7.42
N HIS A 133 -5.57 7.48 -8.63
CA HIS A 133 -4.59 7.05 -9.62
C HIS A 133 -3.44 8.05 -9.65
N ILE A 134 -2.24 7.59 -9.34
CA ILE A 134 -1.04 8.40 -9.16
C ILE A 134 -0.04 8.02 -10.24
N SER A 135 0.51 9.02 -10.92
CA SER A 135 1.54 8.86 -11.94
C SER A 135 2.89 8.45 -11.33
N SER A 136 3.82 8.06 -12.20
CA SER A 136 5.19 7.71 -11.81
C SER A 136 5.99 8.87 -11.22
N ASP A 137 5.62 10.12 -11.56
CA ASP A 137 6.23 11.35 -11.04
C ASP A 137 5.47 11.96 -9.86
N GLY A 138 4.54 11.20 -9.25
CA GLY A 138 3.86 11.60 -8.02
C GLY A 138 2.73 12.61 -8.20
N LYS A 139 2.14 12.70 -9.40
CA LYS A 139 0.97 13.55 -9.69
C LYS A 139 -0.31 12.73 -9.68
N LEU A 140 -1.39 13.35 -9.21
CA LEU A 140 -2.72 12.76 -9.30
C LEU A 140 -3.20 12.80 -10.75
N ILE A 141 -3.46 11.63 -11.33
CA ILE A 141 -4.02 11.49 -12.68
C ILE A 141 -5.54 11.61 -12.62
N SER A 142 -6.17 10.85 -11.73
CA SER A 142 -7.63 10.81 -11.59
C SER A 142 -8.05 10.34 -10.21
N THR A 143 -9.27 10.72 -9.82
CA THR A 143 -9.94 10.22 -8.61
C THR A 143 -11.32 9.69 -8.96
N ASP A 144 -11.61 8.44 -8.61
CA ASP A 144 -12.94 7.86 -8.70
C ASP A 144 -13.58 7.76 -7.31
N LYS A 145 -14.81 8.25 -7.16
CA LYS A 145 -15.58 8.19 -5.91
C LYS A 145 -16.47 6.94 -5.82
N LYS A 146 -16.55 6.13 -6.87
CA LYS A 146 -17.35 4.91 -6.92
C LYS A 146 -16.50 3.72 -6.49
N CYS A 147 -16.19 3.65 -5.21
CA CYS A 147 -15.41 2.55 -4.65
C CYS A 147 -16.08 1.93 -3.42
N ARG A 148 -15.61 0.75 -3.03
CA ARG A 148 -15.90 0.11 -1.75
C ARG A 148 -14.71 0.26 -0.80
N SER A 149 -14.98 0.21 0.50
CA SER A 149 -13.94 0.25 1.54
C SER A 149 -13.10 -1.04 1.47
N PRO A 150 -11.78 -0.97 1.19
CA PRO A 150 -10.97 -2.16 1.01
C PRO A 150 -10.48 -2.72 2.35
N SER A 151 -10.64 -4.02 2.56
CA SER A 151 -9.79 -4.79 3.48
C SER A 151 -8.38 -4.93 2.88
N ASN A 152 -8.32 -5.23 1.57
CA ASN A 152 -7.09 -5.34 0.79
C ASN A 152 -7.36 -5.04 -0.69
N ILE A 153 -6.31 -4.73 -1.45
CA ILE A 153 -6.37 -4.57 -2.90
C ILE A 153 -5.21 -5.29 -3.59
N CYS A 154 -5.43 -5.71 -4.82
CA CYS A 154 -4.39 -6.29 -5.68
C CYS A 154 -4.73 -6.02 -7.14
N LEU A 155 -3.71 -5.81 -7.97
CA LEU A 155 -3.88 -5.77 -9.42
C LEU A 155 -3.77 -7.18 -9.99
N ILE A 156 -4.77 -7.59 -10.77
CA ILE A 156 -4.78 -8.83 -11.54
C ILE A 156 -4.47 -8.48 -12.99
N GLY A 157 -3.34 -8.99 -13.49
CA GLY A 157 -2.83 -8.61 -14.80
C GLY A 157 -2.52 -7.10 -14.86
N ASN A 158 -2.94 -6.45 -15.93
CA ASN A 158 -2.53 -5.06 -16.23
C ASN A 158 -3.63 -4.02 -16.03
N ASN A 159 -4.88 -4.43 -15.83
CA ASN A 159 -6.02 -3.52 -15.87
C ASN A 159 -7.17 -3.91 -14.94
N LEU A 160 -7.06 -4.98 -14.15
CA LEU A 160 -8.17 -5.40 -13.28
C LEU A 160 -7.78 -5.23 -11.81
N LEU A 161 -8.39 -4.27 -11.14
CA LEU A 161 -8.21 -4.06 -9.71
C LEU A 161 -9.17 -4.97 -8.95
N ALA A 162 -8.61 -5.90 -8.18
CA ALA A 162 -9.35 -6.68 -7.20
C ALA A 162 -9.38 -5.93 -5.87
N ILE A 163 -10.59 -5.66 -5.38
CA ILE A 163 -10.86 -5.01 -4.10
C ILE A 163 -11.55 -6.03 -3.21
N TRP A 164 -10.85 -6.50 -2.19
CA TRP A 164 -11.44 -7.37 -1.18
C TRP A 164 -12.02 -6.52 -0.06
N ASP A 165 -13.31 -6.65 0.22
CA ASP A 165 -13.96 -6.05 1.39
C ASP A 165 -14.26 -7.10 2.47
N GLN A 166 -15.16 -6.81 3.41
CA GLN A 166 -15.51 -7.77 4.47
C GLN A 166 -16.34 -8.96 3.99
N LYS A 167 -16.90 -8.90 2.78
CA LYS A 167 -17.90 -9.86 2.27
C LYS A 167 -17.46 -10.58 1.01
N CYS A 168 -16.81 -9.89 0.07
CA CYS A 168 -16.44 -10.47 -1.22
C CYS A 168 -15.28 -9.74 -1.91
N ILE A 169 -14.87 -10.26 -3.06
CA ILE A 169 -13.90 -9.65 -3.96
C ILE A 169 -14.68 -8.96 -5.09
N HIS A 170 -14.46 -7.65 -5.26
CA HIS A 170 -14.97 -6.86 -6.37
C HIS A 170 -13.87 -6.71 -7.41
N LEU A 171 -14.24 -6.78 -8.69
CA LEU A 171 -13.31 -6.60 -9.81
C LEU A 171 -13.67 -5.33 -10.55
N GLN A 172 -12.73 -4.38 -10.60
CA GLN A 172 -12.92 -3.11 -11.30
C GLN A 172 -11.91 -2.98 -12.44
N ASN A 173 -12.42 -2.78 -13.65
CA ASN A 173 -11.58 -2.54 -14.81
C ASN A 173 -11.05 -1.09 -14.79
N LEU A 174 -9.73 -0.96 -14.68
CA LEU A 174 -9.02 0.31 -14.66
C LEU A 174 -9.02 1.01 -16.01
N CYS A 175 -9.27 0.29 -17.12
CA CYS A 175 -9.50 0.94 -18.42
C CYS A 175 -10.71 1.89 -18.37
N CYS A 176 -11.75 1.58 -17.58
CA CYS A 176 -12.93 2.45 -17.39
C CYS A 176 -12.66 3.65 -16.46
N ILE A 177 -11.55 3.65 -15.72
CA ILE A 177 -11.10 4.79 -14.92
C ILE A 177 -10.26 5.72 -15.81
N ILE A 178 -9.50 5.16 -16.75
CA ILE A 178 -8.67 5.89 -17.71
C ILE A 178 -9.50 6.43 -18.89
N SER A 179 -10.59 5.76 -19.27
CA SER A 179 -11.59 6.27 -20.20
C SER A 179 -12.95 6.29 -19.49
N SER A 180 -13.48 7.48 -19.25
CA SER A 180 -14.81 7.65 -18.67
C SER A 180 -15.88 7.02 -19.57
N SER A 181 -16.22 5.74 -19.37
CA SER A 181 -17.45 5.05 -19.82
C SER A 181 -17.56 3.64 -19.21
N ILE A 182 -18.70 3.42 -18.56
CA ILE A 182 -19.16 2.29 -17.74
C ILE A 182 -19.11 0.92 -18.43
N VAL A 183 -18.59 -0.12 -17.74
CA VAL A 183 -19.15 -1.49 -17.76
C VAL A 183 -18.99 -2.14 -16.38
N THR A 184 -20.08 -2.28 -15.64
CA THR A 184 -20.15 -3.13 -14.43
C THR A 184 -20.40 -4.58 -14.87
N ALA A 185 -19.40 -5.45 -14.75
CA ALA A 185 -19.60 -6.89 -14.91
C ALA A 185 -19.59 -7.55 -13.53
N THR A 186 -20.78 -7.91 -13.05
CA THR A 186 -20.94 -8.72 -11.83
C THR A 186 -20.74 -10.18 -12.21
N TYR A 187 -19.60 -10.78 -11.85
CA TYR A 187 -19.44 -12.23 -11.90
C TYR A 187 -19.91 -12.83 -10.58
N VAL A 188 -21.01 -13.58 -10.64
CA VAL A 188 -21.41 -14.48 -9.55
C VAL A 188 -20.60 -15.76 -9.72
N VAL A 189 -19.71 -16.04 -8.78
CA VAL A 189 -19.07 -17.36 -8.68
C VAL A 189 -20.12 -18.30 -8.07
N LEU A 190 -20.54 -19.29 -8.84
CA LEU A 190 -21.42 -20.39 -8.42
C LEU A 190 -20.67 -21.36 -7.50
#